data_AF-A0A7T4EF35-F1
#
_entry.id   AF-A0A7T4EF35-F1
#
_cell.length_a   1.000
_cell.length_b   1.000
_cell.length_c   1.000
_cell.angle_alpha   90.00
_cell.angle_beta   90.00
_cell.angle_gamma   90.00
#
_symmetry.space_group_name_H-M   'P 1'
#
loop_
_entity.id
_entity.type
_entity.pdbx_description
1 polymer ?
#
loop_
_entity_poly.entity_id
_entity_poly.type
_entity_poly.pdbx_seq_one_letter_code
_entity_poly.pdbx_strand_id
1 'polypeptide(L)' 'MIDDFEVYQRVSELLSDSVDREGAELSVESGEPESAISGLLDEAYTSDALSQEVIDYVQSIYTDGPVIEMLDALRMFENQ' A
#
# COMPACT_ATOMS: atom_id res chain seq x y z
N MET A 1 7.85 -14.85 8.76
CA MET A 1 7.92 -13.44 8.35
C MET A 1 7.70 -13.49 6.85
N ILE A 2 6.58 -12.94 6.39
CA ILE A 2 6.29 -12.80 4.96
C ILE A 2 7.25 -11.76 4.39
N ASP A 3 7.69 -11.91 3.14
CA ASP A 3 8.59 -10.94 2.52
C ASP A 3 7.82 -9.76 1.89
N ASP A 4 8.46 -8.60 1.75
CA ASP A 4 7.77 -7.39 1.29
C ASP A 4 7.25 -7.50 -0.16
N PHE A 5 7.82 -8.38 -0.99
CA PHE A 5 7.30 -8.64 -2.34
C PHE A 5 6.00 -9.44 -2.27
N GLU A 6 5.91 -10.44 -1.38
CA GLU A 6 4.67 -11.16 -1.09
C GLU A 6 3.61 -10.22 -0.51
N VAL A 7 4.02 -9.25 0.32
CA VAL A 7 3.10 -8.23 0.85
C VAL A 7 2.58 -7.32 -0.27
N TYR A 8 3.46 -6.85 -1.15
CA TYR A 8 3.07 -6.08 -2.34
C TYR A 8 2.06 -6.85 -3.19
N GLN A 9 2.33 -8.11 -3.51
CA GLN A 9 1.43 -8.94 -4.32
C GLN A 9 0.06 -9.03 -3.66
N ARG A 10 0.03 -9.28 -2.34
CA ARG A 10 -1.22 -9.41 -1.61
C ARG A 10 -2.00 -8.10 -1.56
N VAL A 11 -1.33 -6.97 -1.34
CA VAL A 11 -1.97 -5.64 -1.39
C VAL A 11 -2.54 -5.38 -2.77
N SER A 12 -1.79 -5.66 -3.84
CA SER A 12 -2.23 -5.47 -5.23
C SER A 12 -3.47 -6.30 -5.58
N GLU A 13 -3.58 -7.52 -5.06
CA GLU A 13 -4.75 -8.40 -5.23
C GLU A 13 -6.00 -7.91 -4.50
N LEU A 14 -5.83 -7.24 -3.36
CA LEU A 14 -6.94 -6.71 -2.56
C LEU A 14 -7.53 -5.43 -3.16
N LEU A 15 -6.76 -4.72 -4.00
CA LEU A 15 -7.15 -3.47 -4.62
C LEU A 15 -7.94 -3.71 -5.91
N SER A 16 -8.90 -2.82 -6.20
CA SER A 16 -9.65 -2.86 -7.45
C SER A 16 -8.77 -2.61 -8.67
N ASP A 17 -9.28 -2.99 -9.85
CA ASP A 17 -8.63 -2.70 -11.14
C ASP A 17 -8.59 -1.19 -11.48
N SER A 18 -9.29 -0.34 -10.70
CA SER A 18 -9.27 1.11 -10.88
C SER A 18 -8.02 1.78 -10.33
N VAL A 19 -7.26 1.09 -9.47
CA VAL A 19 -6.00 1.60 -8.91
C VAL A 19 -4.88 1.43 -9.94
N ASP A 20 -4.19 2.51 -10.28
CA ASP A 20 -3.01 2.45 -11.13
C ASP A 20 -1.85 1.75 -10.40
N ARG A 21 -1.21 0.82 -11.09
CA ARG A 21 -0.12 0.00 -10.55
C ARG A 21 1.21 0.30 -11.21
N GLU A 22 1.26 1.09 -12.28
CA GLU A 22 2.48 1.31 -13.07
C GLU A 22 3.65 1.82 -12.22
N GLY A 23 3.41 2.83 -11.38
CA GLY A 23 4.44 3.37 -10.49
C GLY A 23 4.93 2.38 -9.43
N ALA A 24 4.01 1.55 -8.92
CA ALA A 24 4.35 0.54 -7.93
C ALA A 24 5.11 -0.65 -8.55
N GLU A 25 4.73 -1.07 -9.75
CA GLU A 25 5.42 -2.11 -10.53
C GLU A 25 6.87 -1.71 -10.82
N LEU A 26 7.13 -0.46 -11.22
CA LEU A 26 8.49 0.05 -11.42
C LEU A 26 9.34 0.02 -10.14
N SER A 27 8.73 0.26 -8.99
CA SER A 27 9.40 0.20 -7.69
C SER A 27 9.77 -1.24 -7.33
N VAL A 28 8.87 -2.21 -7.57
CA VAL A 28 9.14 -3.64 -7.42
C VAL A 28 10.28 -4.10 -8.35
N GLU A 29 10.25 -3.70 -9.62
CA GLU A 29 11.30 -4.02 -10.59
C GLU A 29 12.68 -3.45 -10.19
N SER A 30 12.67 -2.32 -9.47
CA SER A 30 13.87 -1.67 -8.92
C SER A 30 14.35 -2.28 -7.60
N GLY A 31 13.62 -3.25 -7.04
CA GLY A 31 13.95 -3.90 -5.78
C GLY A 31 13.50 -3.13 -4.54
N GLU A 32 12.51 -2.25 -4.68
CA GLU A 32 11.99 -1.36 -3.63
C GLU A 32 10.52 -1.69 -3.30
N PRO A 33 10.22 -2.86 -2.71
CA PRO A 33 8.85 -3.31 -2.46
C PRO A 33 8.10 -2.44 -1.44
N GLU A 34 8.76 -1.92 -0.41
CA GLU A 34 8.13 -0.99 0.54
C GLU A 34 7.67 0.30 -0.15
N SER A 35 8.49 0.85 -1.05
CA SER A 35 8.12 2.00 -1.89
C SER A 35 6.93 1.68 -2.79
N ALA A 36 6.90 0.47 -3.36
CA ALA A 36 5.78 0.01 -4.17
C ALA A 36 4.47 -0.07 -3.37
N ILE A 37 4.52 -0.61 -2.14
CA ILE A 37 3.35 -0.71 -1.27
C ILE A 37 2.86 0.68 -0.89
N SER A 38 3.75 1.58 -0.46
CA SER A 38 3.39 2.97 -0.16
C SER A 38 2.75 3.68 -1.34
N GLY A 39 3.27 3.46 -2.56
CA GLY A 39 2.68 3.98 -3.79
C GLY A 39 1.28 3.42 -4.07
N LEU A 40 1.06 2.11 -3.86
CA LEU A 40 -0.27 1.51 -3.99
C LEU A 40 -1.27 2.05 -2.97
N LEU A 41 -0.83 2.32 -1.74
CA LEU A 41 -1.70 2.88 -0.70
C LEU A 41 -2.13 4.30 -1.04
N ASP A 42 -1.20 5.13 -1.52
CA ASP A 42 -1.49 6.49 -1.99
C ASP A 42 -2.46 6.46 -3.18
N GLU A 43 -2.19 5.65 -4.21
CA GLU A 43 -3.05 5.56 -5.39
C GLU A 43 -4.44 4.96 -5.07
N ALA A 44 -4.51 3.99 -4.17
CA ALA A 44 -5.77 3.47 -3.68
C ALA A 44 -6.58 4.54 -2.95
N TYR A 45 -5.92 5.40 -2.17
CA TYR A 45 -6.57 6.49 -1.47
C TYR A 45 -7.08 7.57 -2.43
N THR A 46 -6.25 8.01 -3.39
CA THR A 46 -6.65 9.02 -4.38
C THR A 46 -7.79 8.54 -5.29
N SER A 47 -7.86 7.23 -5.55
CA SER A 47 -8.91 6.58 -6.34
C SER A 47 -10.14 6.16 -5.54
N ASP A 48 -10.27 6.52 -4.25
CA ASP A 48 -11.37 6.12 -3.35
C ASP A 48 -11.58 4.59 -3.30
N ALA A 49 -10.48 3.85 -3.41
CA ALA A 49 -10.41 2.39 -3.49
C ALA A 49 -9.67 1.75 -2.29
N LEU A 50 -9.13 2.57 -1.37
CA LEU A 50 -8.45 2.09 -0.17
C LEU A 50 -9.45 1.51 0.83
N SER A 51 -9.59 0.19 0.85
CA SER A 51 -10.53 -0.51 1.71
C SER A 51 -9.97 -0.76 3.11
N GLN A 52 -10.87 -0.93 4.09
CA GLN A 52 -10.48 -1.33 5.45
C GLN A 52 -9.72 -2.67 5.48
N GLU A 53 -10.01 -3.59 4.55
CA GLU A 53 -9.29 -4.86 4.45
C GLU A 53 -7.81 -4.66 4.11
N VAL A 54 -7.49 -3.74 3.21
CA VAL A 54 -6.10 -3.39 2.88
C VAL A 54 -5.41 -2.75 4.08
N ILE A 55 -6.10 -1.83 4.76
CA ILE A 55 -5.60 -1.15 5.97
C ILE A 55 -5.25 -2.19 7.04
N ASP A 56 -6.20 -3.06 7.40
CA ASP A 56 -6.03 -4.07 8.44
C ASP A 56 -4.90 -5.05 8.10
N TYR A 57 -4.79 -5.45 6.82
CA TYR A 57 -3.72 -6.32 6.35
C TYR A 57 -2.34 -5.67 6.52
N VAL A 58 -2.15 -4.44 6.05
CA VAL A 58 -0.88 -3.71 6.16
C VAL A 58 -0.50 -3.49 7.62
N GLN A 59 -1.44 -3.08 8.47
CA GLN A 59 -1.20 -2.88 9.91
C GLN A 59 -0.86 -4.18 10.66
N SER A 60 -1.28 -5.34 10.15
CA SER A 60 -0.92 -6.63 10.74
C SER A 60 0.53 -7.05 10.47
N ILE A 61 1.19 -6.41 9.49
CA ILE A 61 2.53 -6.75 9.01
C ILE A 61 3.55 -5.69 9.41
N TYR A 62 3.24 -4.42 9.15
CA TYR A 62 4.13 -3.30 9.42
C TYR A 62 3.76 -2.63 10.74
N THR A 63 4.72 -2.60 11.68
CA THR A 63 4.61 -1.87 12.95
C THR A 63 5.31 -0.52 12.93
N ASP A 64 6.29 -0.36 12.03
CA ASP A 64 7.09 0.84 11.80
C ASP A 64 7.53 0.88 10.33
N GLY A 65 8.22 1.96 9.94
CA GLY A 65 8.78 2.12 8.60
C GLY A 65 7.89 2.89 7.62
N PRO A 66 8.37 3.06 6.38
CA PRO A 66 7.78 3.98 5.40
C PRO A 66 6.34 3.61 5.02
N VAL A 67 6.00 2.31 5.03
CA VAL A 67 4.67 1.82 4.68
C VAL A 67 3.63 2.24 5.71
N ILE A 68 3.90 2.02 7.00
CA ILE A 68 2.95 2.39 8.06
C ILE A 68 2.88 3.91 8.24
N GLU A 69 4.01 4.62 8.07
CA GLU A 69 4.04 6.09 8.11
C GLU A 69 3.17 6.70 7.00
N MET A 70 3.21 6.14 5.80
CA MET A 70 2.32 6.54 4.71
C MET A 70 0.86 6.27 5.07
N LEU A 71 0.54 5.06 5.54
CA LEU A 71 -0.82 4.68 5.90
C LEU A 71 -1.42 5.60 6.97
N ASP A 72 -0.64 5.91 8.00
CA ASP A 72 -1.06 6.82 9.06
C ASP A 72 -1.27 8.25 8.52
N ALA A 73 -0.42 8.72 7.61
CA ALA A 73 -0.58 10.02 6.97
C ALA A 73 -1.88 10.12 6.16
N LEU A 74 -2.21 9.10 5.37
CA LEU A 74 -3.46 9.05 4.59
C LEU A 74 -4.69 9.12 5.50
N ARG A 75 -4.67 8.37 6.62
CA ARG A 75 -5.77 8.37 7.60
C ARG A 75 -5.92 9.69 8.36
N MET A 76 -4.86 10.48 8.50
CA MET A 76 -4.95 11.83 9.07
C MET A 76 -5.70 12.81 8.15
N PHE A 77 -5.72 12.56 6.84
CA PHE A 77 -6.48 13.39 5.89
C PHE A 77 -7.97 13.05 5.87
N GLU A 78 -8.37 11.79 6.11
CA GLU A 78 -9.80 11.41 6.19
C GLU A 78 -10.53 12.01 7.41
N ASN A 79 -9.81 12.29 8.49
CA ASN A 79 -10.38 12.77 9.75
C ASN A 79 -10.47 14.31 9.84
N GLN A 80 -10.38 15.02 8.71
CA GLN A 80 -10.49 16.49 8.60
C GLN A 80 -11.77 16.91 7.86
#